data_AF-A0A257JID5-F1
#
_entry.id   AF-A0A257JID5-F1
#
_cell.length_a   1.000
_cell.length_b   1.000
_cell.length_c   1.000
_cell.angle_alpha   90.00
_cell.angle_beta   90.00
_cell.angle_gamma   90.00
#
_symmetry.space_group_name_H-M   'P 1'
#
loop_
_entity.id
_entity.type
_entity.pdbx_description
1 polymer ?
#
loop_
_entity_poly.entity_id
_entity_poly.type
_entity_poly.pdbx_seq_one_letter_code
_entity_poly.pdbx_strand_id
1 'polypeptide(L)'
;SVRFDAAFVQAGVCGPSRMSTYTGRYVGSHGVTWNRVPLPVEQPTLGDYLATAGRKLHLVGKTHVIADTAGLQRLGVAPGSPGWRHHASGGFVEVDRIEGHGPPGAESGYAEYLRAHGYAGADPWTEHVVGANGPDGTTASGWFLRNVHLPARVAEEHSETAYVTGRALRFLAEQGQEPWALHLSYVKPHWPYLAPAPYHRRYTADDMLPVKKRASELDAPHPVVAAYMQMEESQTFARDEVVRQVRPVYMGLIEQLDHHIGRVIQALQDSGQLEHTLIVFTNDHGDYGGDHHLGEKDLFH
;
A
#
# COMPACT_ATOMS: atom_id res chain seq x y z
N SER A 1 -24.47 -4.65 -4.28
CA SER A 1 -23.08 -5.03 -3.93
C SER A 1 -23.09 -6.30 -3.08
N VAL A 2 -21.94 -6.94 -2.89
CA VAL A 2 -21.75 -8.12 -2.03
C VAL A 2 -20.57 -7.85 -1.10
N ARG A 3 -20.68 -8.20 0.19
CA ARG A 3 -19.59 -8.14 1.17
C ARG A 3 -19.22 -9.57 1.59
N PHE A 4 -17.95 -9.92 1.51
CA PHE A 4 -17.44 -11.24 1.88
C PHE A 4 -16.88 -11.17 3.31
N ASP A 5 -17.51 -11.88 4.25
CA ASP A 5 -17.17 -11.82 5.68
C ASP A 5 -16.06 -12.79 6.09
N ALA A 6 -15.61 -13.64 5.16
CA ALA A 6 -14.56 -14.64 5.37
C ALA A 6 -13.69 -14.75 4.11
N ALA A 7 -12.90 -13.72 3.85
CA ALA A 7 -11.92 -13.68 2.77
C ALA A 7 -10.50 -13.63 3.37
N PHE A 8 -9.62 -14.52 2.92
CA PHE A 8 -8.27 -14.67 3.44
C PHE A 8 -7.23 -14.54 2.34
N VAL A 9 -6.18 -13.77 2.62
CA VAL A 9 -5.00 -13.66 1.78
C VAL A 9 -4.08 -14.87 1.96
N GLN A 10 -3.19 -15.10 1.00
CA GLN A 10 -2.36 -16.30 0.95
C GLN A 10 -1.02 -16.14 1.69
N ALA A 11 -0.71 -14.92 2.15
CA ALA A 11 0.42 -14.63 3.03
C ALA A 11 0.16 -13.37 3.87
N GLY A 12 0.67 -13.32 5.10
CA GLY A 12 0.58 -12.16 5.99
C GLY A 12 1.55 -11.01 5.65
N VAL A 13 2.06 -10.94 4.41
CA VAL A 13 3.14 -10.02 4.00
C VAL A 13 2.91 -9.49 2.58
N CYS A 14 3.24 -8.22 2.34
CA CYS A 14 2.97 -7.46 1.11
C CYS A 14 3.27 -8.25 -0.19
N GLY A 15 4.54 -8.60 -0.42
CA GLY A 15 5.04 -9.24 -1.64
C GLY A 15 4.33 -10.55 -1.98
N PRO A 16 4.45 -11.60 -1.14
CA PRO A 16 3.83 -12.89 -1.42
C PRO A 16 2.31 -12.81 -1.55
N SER A 17 1.63 -12.01 -0.71
CA SER A 17 0.17 -11.83 -0.80
C SER A 17 -0.26 -11.25 -2.16
N ARG A 18 0.41 -10.17 -2.57
CA ARG A 18 0.18 -9.52 -3.87
C ARG A 18 0.51 -10.46 -5.02
N MET A 19 1.60 -11.22 -4.96
CA MET A 19 1.94 -12.15 -6.04
C MET A 19 0.95 -13.31 -6.12
N SER A 20 0.43 -13.80 -5.00
CA SER A 20 -0.65 -14.79 -5.03
C SER A 20 -1.90 -14.21 -5.71
N THR A 21 -2.23 -12.95 -5.43
CA THR A 21 -3.35 -12.25 -6.06
C THR A 21 -3.13 -12.08 -7.57
N TYR A 22 -1.97 -11.61 -7.98
CA TYR A 22 -1.68 -11.34 -9.39
C TYR A 22 -1.49 -12.61 -10.20
N THR A 23 -1.02 -13.70 -9.61
CA THR A 23 -0.86 -14.97 -10.34
C THR A 23 -2.11 -15.86 -10.26
N GLY A 24 -3.02 -15.59 -9.32
CA GLY A 24 -4.15 -16.47 -9.00
C GLY A 24 -3.72 -17.81 -8.40
N ARG A 25 -2.54 -17.87 -7.78
CA ARG A 25 -1.87 -19.10 -7.34
C ARG A 25 -1.37 -18.97 -5.90
N TYR A 26 -1.21 -20.10 -5.21
CA TYR A 26 -0.66 -20.12 -3.86
C TYR A 26 0.84 -19.80 -3.84
N VAL A 27 1.35 -19.31 -2.70
CA VAL A 27 2.78 -19.04 -2.45
C VAL A 27 3.68 -20.21 -2.84
N GLY A 28 3.32 -21.43 -2.42
CA GLY A 28 4.08 -22.64 -2.76
C GLY A 28 4.07 -22.99 -4.26
N SER A 29 3.20 -22.38 -5.05
CA SER A 29 3.07 -22.61 -6.50
C SER A 29 3.77 -21.57 -7.36
N HIS A 30 3.87 -20.32 -6.90
CA HIS A 30 4.57 -19.25 -7.63
C HIS A 30 5.95 -18.91 -7.06
N GLY A 31 6.30 -19.41 -5.86
CA GLY A 31 7.66 -19.35 -5.30
C GLY A 31 8.10 -17.99 -4.74
N VAL A 32 7.24 -16.97 -4.80
CA VAL A 32 7.50 -15.66 -4.16
C VAL A 32 7.10 -15.78 -2.70
N THR A 33 8.08 -16.07 -1.84
CA THR A 33 7.85 -16.43 -0.44
C THR A 33 7.96 -15.26 0.54
N TRP A 34 8.56 -14.13 0.13
CA TRP A 34 8.73 -12.95 0.97
C TRP A 34 8.84 -11.67 0.16
N ASN A 35 8.88 -10.54 0.86
CA ASN A 35 9.23 -9.26 0.26
C ASN A 35 10.59 -9.36 -0.44
N ARG A 36 10.69 -8.73 -1.62
CA ARG A 36 11.89 -8.67 -2.47
C ARG A 36 12.32 -10.00 -3.12
N VAL A 37 11.59 -11.09 -2.93
CA VAL A 37 11.79 -12.30 -3.73
C VAL A 37 11.26 -12.02 -5.15
N PRO A 38 12.07 -12.19 -6.21
CA PRO A 38 11.64 -11.94 -7.58
C PRO A 38 10.48 -12.83 -8.02
N LEU A 39 9.56 -12.29 -8.81
CA LEU A 39 8.53 -13.07 -9.51
C LEU A 39 9.22 -13.91 -10.59
N PRO A 40 9.17 -15.25 -10.54
CA PRO A 40 9.83 -16.08 -11.54
C PRO A 40 9.26 -15.82 -12.95
N VAL A 41 10.15 -15.78 -13.95
CA VAL A 41 9.81 -15.40 -15.34
C VAL A 41 8.75 -16.29 -16.00
N GLU A 42 8.58 -17.51 -15.52
CA GLU A 42 7.58 -18.45 -16.02
C GLU A 42 6.16 -18.26 -15.45
N GLN A 43 5.98 -17.41 -14.44
CA GLN A 43 4.67 -17.23 -13.80
C GLN A 43 3.79 -16.27 -14.62
N PRO A 44 2.66 -16.73 -15.19
CA PRO A 44 1.68 -15.82 -15.77
C PRO A 44 0.99 -15.00 -14.69
N THR A 45 0.62 -13.78 -15.06
CA THR A 45 -0.03 -12.80 -14.19
C THR A 45 -1.43 -12.45 -14.67
N LEU A 46 -2.20 -11.75 -13.84
CA LEU A 46 -3.55 -11.28 -14.13
C LEU A 46 -3.55 -10.39 -15.37
N GLY A 47 -2.49 -9.61 -15.56
CA GLY A 47 -2.28 -8.82 -16.78
C GLY A 47 -2.20 -9.70 -18.02
N ASP A 48 -1.49 -10.83 -17.97
CA ASP A 48 -1.40 -11.79 -19.08
C ASP A 48 -2.75 -12.41 -19.39
N TYR A 49 -3.47 -12.88 -18.37
CA TYR A 49 -4.81 -13.47 -18.56
C TYR A 49 -5.80 -12.46 -19.15
N LEU A 50 -5.82 -11.23 -18.65
CA LEU A 50 -6.67 -10.17 -19.21
C LEU A 50 -6.28 -9.82 -20.64
N ALA A 51 -4.98 -9.82 -20.97
CA ALA A 51 -4.51 -9.56 -22.32
C ALA A 51 -5.00 -10.62 -23.32
N THR A 52 -5.07 -11.89 -22.92
CA THR A 52 -5.68 -12.94 -23.77
C THR A 52 -7.16 -12.71 -24.07
N ALA A 53 -7.86 -12.00 -23.17
CA ALA A 53 -9.25 -11.56 -23.35
C ALA A 53 -9.37 -10.18 -24.01
N GLY A 54 -8.29 -9.63 -24.55
CA GLY A 54 -8.27 -8.34 -25.24
C GLY A 54 -8.30 -7.11 -24.32
N ARG A 55 -7.96 -7.26 -23.03
CA ARG A 55 -7.96 -6.18 -22.04
C ARG A 55 -6.57 -5.95 -21.46
N LYS A 56 -6.17 -4.69 -21.30
CA LYS A 56 -4.93 -4.34 -20.60
C LYS A 56 -5.24 -4.04 -19.14
N LEU A 57 -4.45 -4.60 -18.23
CA LEU A 57 -4.50 -4.26 -16.80
C LEU A 57 -3.58 -3.08 -16.54
N HIS A 58 -4.16 -1.93 -16.20
CA HIS A 58 -3.41 -0.72 -15.89
C HIS A 58 -3.09 -0.66 -14.39
N LEU A 59 -1.99 -0.02 -14.03
CA LEU A 59 -1.59 0.19 -12.64
C LEU A 59 -1.54 1.68 -12.32
N VAL A 60 -2.20 2.05 -11.22
CA VAL A 60 -1.94 3.29 -10.49
C VAL A 60 -1.65 2.91 -9.04
N GLY A 61 -0.40 3.04 -8.61
CA GLY A 61 0.04 2.76 -7.23
C GLY A 61 0.98 1.56 -7.09
N LYS A 62 0.75 0.73 -6.07
CA LYS A 62 1.73 -0.26 -5.56
C LYS A 62 1.55 -1.67 -6.14
N THR A 63 2.65 -2.37 -6.43
CA THR A 63 2.60 -3.81 -6.78
C THR A 63 3.52 -4.70 -5.95
N HIS A 64 4.67 -4.18 -5.49
CA HIS A 64 5.71 -4.98 -4.86
C HIS A 64 6.37 -6.02 -5.78
N VAL A 65 6.12 -5.95 -7.10
CA VAL A 65 6.74 -6.84 -8.09
C VAL A 65 8.24 -6.56 -8.17
N ILE A 66 9.04 -7.61 -8.07
CA ILE A 66 10.46 -7.59 -8.37
C ILE A 66 10.72 -8.45 -9.60
N ALA A 67 11.41 -7.89 -10.59
CA ALA A 67 11.77 -8.59 -11.82
C ALA A 67 12.78 -9.72 -11.53
N ASP A 68 12.53 -10.91 -12.06
CA ASP A 68 13.52 -11.99 -12.13
C ASP A 68 14.52 -11.70 -13.27
N THR A 69 15.46 -10.80 -13.00
CA THR A 69 16.47 -10.36 -13.97
C THR A 69 17.38 -11.51 -14.40
N ALA A 70 17.69 -12.43 -13.49
CA ALA A 70 18.51 -13.61 -13.78
C ALA A 70 17.76 -14.59 -14.71
N GLY A 71 16.48 -14.84 -14.46
CA GLY A 71 15.63 -15.65 -15.34
C GLY A 71 15.47 -15.04 -16.73
N LEU A 72 15.22 -13.74 -16.81
CA LEU A 72 15.14 -13.01 -18.09
C LEU A 72 16.45 -13.10 -18.89
N GLN A 73 17.60 -12.87 -18.24
CA GLN A 73 18.91 -12.99 -18.88
C GLN A 73 19.18 -14.41 -19.37
N ARG A 74 18.84 -15.43 -18.56
CA ARG A 74 18.98 -16.85 -18.91
C ARG A 74 18.14 -17.23 -20.14
N LEU A 75 16.98 -16.60 -20.33
CA LEU A 75 16.13 -16.79 -21.50
C LEU A 75 16.52 -15.90 -22.70
N GLY A 76 17.59 -15.10 -22.58
CA GLY A 76 18.04 -14.21 -23.65
C GLY A 76 17.13 -12.99 -23.88
N VAL A 77 16.29 -12.63 -22.90
CA VAL A 77 15.45 -11.44 -22.99
C VAL A 77 16.32 -10.20 -22.74
N ALA A 78 16.44 -9.33 -23.75
CA ALA A 78 17.29 -8.16 -23.67
C ALA A 78 16.78 -7.16 -22.60
N PRO A 79 17.66 -6.58 -21.76
CA PRO A 79 17.30 -5.52 -20.82
C PRO A 79 16.58 -4.35 -21.51
N GLY A 80 15.48 -3.89 -20.92
CA GLY A 80 14.68 -2.78 -21.47
C GLY A 80 13.79 -3.12 -22.67
N SER A 81 13.90 -4.33 -23.23
CA SER A 81 12.99 -4.80 -24.27
C SER A 81 11.53 -4.83 -23.79
N PRO A 82 10.53 -4.87 -24.70
CA PRO A 82 9.13 -4.99 -24.30
C PRO A 82 8.86 -6.16 -23.34
N GLY A 83 9.45 -7.34 -23.60
CA GLY A 83 9.30 -8.51 -22.71
C GLY A 83 9.93 -8.31 -21.33
N TRP A 84 11.09 -7.65 -21.26
CA TRP A 84 11.71 -7.31 -19.97
C TRP A 84 10.85 -6.36 -19.16
N ARG A 85 10.34 -5.29 -19.79
CA ARG A 85 9.49 -4.29 -19.13
C ARG A 85 8.16 -4.89 -18.67
N HIS A 86 7.57 -5.76 -19.50
CA HIS A 86 6.34 -6.49 -19.15
C HIS A 86 6.53 -7.37 -17.91
N HIS A 87 7.65 -8.11 -17.81
CA HIS A 87 7.95 -8.91 -16.62
C HIS A 87 8.22 -8.02 -15.40
N ALA A 88 8.98 -6.94 -15.57
CA ALA A 88 9.35 -6.04 -14.48
C ALA A 88 8.16 -5.28 -13.89
N SER A 89 7.11 -5.04 -14.68
CA SER A 89 5.85 -4.48 -14.17
C SER A 89 4.94 -5.53 -13.57
N GLY A 90 5.16 -6.83 -13.83
CA GLY A 90 4.28 -7.93 -13.41
C GLY A 90 3.03 -8.04 -14.30
N GLY A 91 3.18 -7.72 -15.59
CA GLY A 91 2.10 -7.76 -16.58
C GLY A 91 1.20 -6.51 -16.59
N PHE A 92 1.51 -5.51 -15.78
CA PHE A 92 0.75 -4.26 -15.73
C PHE A 92 1.22 -3.26 -16.80
N VAL A 93 0.29 -2.46 -17.30
CA VAL A 93 0.57 -1.21 -18.01
C VAL A 93 0.63 -0.09 -16.98
N GLU A 94 1.84 0.33 -16.62
CA GLU A 94 2.07 1.30 -15.55
C GLU A 94 1.64 2.71 -16.00
N VAL A 95 0.62 3.28 -15.35
CA VAL A 95 0.19 4.68 -15.50
C VAL A 95 0.95 5.58 -14.51
N ASP A 96 1.14 5.08 -13.29
CA ASP A 96 2.03 5.63 -12.26
C ASP A 96 2.27 4.56 -11.20
N ARG A 97 3.54 4.31 -10.84
CA ARG A 97 3.88 3.28 -9.85
C ARG A 97 4.52 3.88 -8.60
N ILE A 98 3.92 3.65 -7.44
CA ILE A 98 4.43 4.12 -6.14
C ILE A 98 4.44 2.95 -5.16
N GLU A 99 5.62 2.59 -4.66
CA GLU A 99 5.76 1.48 -3.70
C GLU A 99 5.56 1.92 -2.23
N GLY A 100 5.81 3.20 -1.92
CA GLY A 100 5.54 3.81 -0.61
C GLY A 100 6.51 3.41 0.51
N HIS A 101 7.57 2.66 0.21
CA HIS A 101 8.62 2.26 1.18
C HIS A 101 9.85 3.19 1.16
N GLY A 102 9.72 4.34 0.51
CA GLY A 102 10.80 5.30 0.30
C GLY A 102 10.39 6.32 -0.76
N PRO A 103 11.31 7.23 -1.11
CA PRO A 103 11.08 8.22 -2.15
C PRO A 103 10.68 7.53 -3.47
N PRO A 104 9.63 8.01 -4.14
CA PRO A 104 9.23 7.46 -5.44
C PRO A 104 10.39 7.51 -6.44
N GLY A 105 10.57 6.43 -7.19
CA GLY A 105 11.57 6.37 -8.25
C GLY A 105 11.12 7.09 -9.52
N ALA A 106 11.89 6.95 -10.59
CA ALA A 106 11.61 7.58 -11.89
C ALA A 106 10.32 7.08 -12.57
N GLU A 107 9.77 5.96 -12.09
CA GLU A 107 8.51 5.38 -12.52
C GLU A 107 7.26 6.14 -12.01
N SER A 108 7.43 7.09 -11.09
CA SER A 108 6.34 7.92 -10.56
C SER A 108 6.57 9.40 -10.84
N GLY A 109 5.51 10.10 -11.23
CA GLY A 109 5.52 11.56 -11.32
C GLY A 109 5.40 12.27 -9.97
N TYR A 110 5.32 11.55 -8.83
CA TYR A 110 4.92 12.17 -7.57
C TYR A 110 5.95 13.18 -7.03
N ALA A 111 7.24 12.88 -7.15
CA ALA A 111 8.28 13.82 -6.70
C ALA A 111 8.26 15.13 -7.53
N GLU A 112 8.03 15.03 -8.85
CA GLU A 112 7.89 16.18 -9.74
C GLU A 112 6.60 16.96 -9.46
N TYR A 113 5.50 16.24 -9.22
CA TYR A 113 4.24 16.81 -8.79
C TYR A 113 4.41 17.64 -7.51
N LEU A 114 5.08 17.10 -6.50
CA LEU A 114 5.37 17.83 -5.27
C LEU A 114 6.18 19.11 -5.55
N ARG A 115 7.25 19.02 -6.34
CA ARG A 115 8.06 20.20 -6.70
C ARG A 115 7.25 21.26 -7.45
N ALA A 116 6.38 20.85 -8.36
CA ALA A 116 5.49 21.75 -9.09
C ALA A 116 4.48 22.49 -8.17
N HIS A 117 4.18 21.92 -7.00
CA HIS A 117 3.31 22.53 -5.99
C HIS A 117 4.10 23.24 -4.86
N GLY A 118 5.39 23.51 -5.08
CA GLY A 118 6.21 24.33 -4.19
C GLY A 118 6.93 23.57 -3.07
N TYR A 119 6.84 22.23 -3.03
CA TYR A 119 7.62 21.41 -2.11
C TYR A 119 9.06 21.28 -2.61
N ALA A 120 9.90 22.25 -2.24
CA ALA A 120 11.33 22.23 -2.52
C ALA A 120 12.05 21.15 -1.69
N GLY A 121 13.19 20.68 -2.18
CA GLY A 121 13.99 19.64 -1.52
C GLY A 121 14.61 18.68 -2.53
N ALA A 122 15.69 18.02 -2.12
CA ALA A 122 16.27 16.92 -2.89
C ALA A 122 15.31 15.72 -2.88
N ASP A 123 14.67 15.50 -1.73
CA ASP A 123 13.72 14.42 -1.49
C ASP A 123 12.41 14.97 -0.90
N PRO A 124 11.53 15.55 -1.74
CA PRO A 124 10.31 16.18 -1.25
C PRO A 124 9.34 15.18 -0.59
N TRP A 125 9.43 13.89 -0.92
CA TRP A 125 8.60 12.87 -0.28
C TRP A 125 9.01 12.68 1.18
N THR A 126 10.29 12.42 1.45
CA THR A 126 10.77 12.26 2.83
C THR A 126 10.60 13.55 3.62
N GLU A 127 10.90 14.69 3.01
CA GLU A 127 10.91 16.00 3.69
C GLU A 127 9.51 16.53 4.01
N HIS A 128 8.49 16.23 3.19
CA HIS A 128 7.15 16.81 3.32
C HIS A 128 6.02 15.79 3.51
N VAL A 129 6.06 14.65 2.81
CA VAL A 129 5.02 13.61 2.92
C VAL A 129 5.23 12.76 4.17
N VAL A 130 6.49 12.45 4.48
CA VAL A 130 6.90 11.70 5.68
C VAL A 130 7.56 12.61 6.73
N GLY A 131 7.62 13.91 6.46
CA GLY A 131 8.11 14.91 7.40
C GLY A 131 6.98 15.67 8.09
N ALA A 132 7.14 15.94 9.38
CA ALA A 132 6.31 16.82 10.18
C ALA A 132 7.13 18.00 10.73
N ASN A 133 6.49 19.09 11.13
CA ASN A 133 7.18 20.18 11.84
C ASN A 133 7.39 19.76 13.30
N GLY A 134 8.65 19.58 13.70
CA GLY A 134 9.04 19.27 15.06
C GLY A 134 8.89 20.47 16.01
N PRO A 135 8.83 20.22 17.33
CA PRO A 135 8.64 21.27 18.33
C PRO A 135 9.81 22.25 18.44
N ASP A 136 11.00 21.87 17.95
CA ASP A 136 12.23 22.67 17.92
C ASP A 136 12.45 23.39 16.57
N GLY A 137 11.46 23.35 15.67
CA GLY A 137 11.58 23.91 14.32
C GLY A 137 12.36 23.02 13.34
N THR A 138 12.77 21.82 13.74
CA THR A 138 13.38 20.83 12.84
C THR A 138 12.32 19.96 12.15
N THR A 139 12.71 19.22 11.11
CA THR A 139 11.83 18.23 10.48
C THR A 139 11.79 16.96 11.32
N ALA A 140 10.64 16.69 11.93
CA ALA A 140 10.36 15.45 12.63
C ALA A 140 10.01 14.34 11.63
N SER A 141 10.77 13.24 11.64
CA SER A 141 10.54 12.12 10.72
C SER A 141 9.36 11.25 11.17
N GLY A 142 8.44 10.97 10.25
CA GLY A 142 7.30 10.06 10.43
C GLY A 142 7.69 8.59 10.54
N TRP A 143 8.96 8.24 10.29
CA TRP A 143 9.51 6.91 10.59
C TRP A 143 9.58 6.65 12.10
N PHE A 144 9.56 7.69 12.93
CA PHE A 144 9.55 7.53 14.38
C PHE A 144 8.12 7.57 14.94
N LEU A 145 7.74 6.46 15.60
CA LEU A 145 6.59 6.25 16.50
C LEU A 145 6.05 7.53 17.14
N ARG A 146 6.95 8.20 17.85
CA ARG A 146 6.68 9.37 18.67
C ARG A 146 6.19 10.60 17.89
N ASN A 147 6.37 10.67 16.57
CA ASN A 147 6.04 11.85 15.76
C ASN A 147 4.71 11.73 15.02
N VAL A 148 4.05 10.56 15.01
CA VAL A 148 2.87 10.32 14.15
C VAL A 148 1.66 11.21 14.45
N HIS A 149 1.58 11.76 15.66
CA HIS A 149 0.52 12.68 16.08
C HIS A 149 0.66 14.08 15.46
N LEU A 150 1.81 14.39 14.87
CA LEU A 150 2.04 15.67 14.19
C LEU A 150 1.45 15.60 12.76
N PRO A 151 0.91 16.71 12.24
CA PRO A 151 0.49 16.75 10.84
C PRO A 151 1.71 16.63 9.92
N ALA A 152 1.57 15.83 8.86
CA ALA A 152 2.49 15.88 7.74
C ALA A 152 2.60 17.31 7.19
N ARG A 153 3.79 17.70 6.71
CA ARG A 153 4.05 19.03 6.14
C ARG A 153 3.41 19.21 4.77
N VAL A 154 3.16 18.11 4.06
CA VAL A 154 2.40 18.12 2.80
C VAL A 154 0.94 18.50 3.07
N ALA A 155 0.37 19.31 2.18
CA ALA A 155 -1.05 19.61 2.21
C ALA A 155 -1.86 18.36 1.85
N GLU A 156 -3.09 18.26 2.34
CA GLU A 156 -3.94 17.07 2.16
C GLU A 156 -4.13 16.74 0.68
N GLU A 157 -4.45 17.76 -0.10
CA GLU A 157 -4.70 17.68 -1.54
C GLU A 157 -3.48 17.21 -2.34
N HIS A 158 -2.28 17.31 -1.76
CA HIS A 158 -1.01 16.90 -2.36
C HIS A 158 -0.42 15.65 -1.69
N SER A 159 -1.12 15.06 -0.72
CA SER A 159 -0.70 13.83 -0.05
C SER A 159 -0.68 12.63 -1.00
N GLU A 160 -0.02 11.55 -0.58
CA GLU A 160 0.17 10.36 -1.44
C GLU A 160 -1.17 9.75 -1.88
N THR A 161 -2.13 9.63 -0.96
CA THR A 161 -3.48 9.13 -1.25
C THR A 161 -4.22 10.05 -2.24
N ALA A 162 -4.12 11.37 -2.06
CA ALA A 162 -4.75 12.35 -2.94
C ALA A 162 -4.13 12.33 -4.34
N TYR A 163 -2.80 12.21 -4.43
CA TYR A 163 -2.06 12.12 -5.67
C TYR A 163 -2.44 10.85 -6.46
N VAL A 164 -2.34 9.68 -5.83
CA VAL A 164 -2.70 8.38 -6.43
C VAL A 164 -4.14 8.42 -6.96
N THR A 165 -5.05 9.01 -6.19
CA THR A 165 -6.44 9.24 -6.61
C THR A 165 -6.53 10.16 -7.83
N GLY A 166 -5.80 11.28 -7.82
CA GLY A 166 -5.74 12.19 -8.98
C GLY A 166 -5.23 11.51 -10.25
N ARG A 167 -4.25 10.61 -10.14
CA ARG A 167 -3.76 9.79 -11.27
C ARG A 167 -4.85 8.85 -11.79
N ALA A 168 -5.60 8.20 -10.90
CA ALA A 168 -6.73 7.35 -11.27
C ALA A 168 -7.87 8.15 -11.95
N LEU A 169 -8.25 9.30 -11.39
CA LEU A 169 -9.28 10.17 -11.97
C LEU A 169 -8.89 10.65 -13.37
N ARG A 170 -7.62 11.02 -13.57
CA ARG A 170 -7.10 11.37 -14.89
C ARG A 170 -7.17 10.19 -15.86
N PHE A 171 -6.76 9.00 -15.43
CA PHE A 171 -6.89 7.79 -16.24
C PHE A 171 -8.34 7.55 -16.67
N LEU A 172 -9.29 7.59 -15.73
CA LEU A 172 -10.72 7.37 -16.02
C LEU A 172 -11.27 8.41 -17.01
N ALA A 173 -10.87 9.67 -16.89
CA ALA A 173 -11.25 10.72 -17.83
C ALA A 173 -10.66 10.49 -19.24
N GLU A 174 -9.39 10.06 -19.32
CA GLU A 174 -8.71 9.77 -20.59
C GLU A 174 -9.27 8.51 -21.29
N GLN A 175 -9.72 7.50 -20.53
CA GLN A 175 -10.38 6.31 -21.09
C GLN A 175 -11.78 6.63 -21.65
N GLY A 176 -12.49 7.60 -21.06
CA GLY A 176 -13.86 7.92 -21.47
C GLY A 176 -14.80 6.73 -21.26
N GLN A 177 -15.39 6.21 -22.33
CA GLN A 177 -16.29 5.04 -22.29
C GLN A 177 -15.62 3.76 -22.82
N GLU A 178 -14.34 3.82 -23.17
CA GLU A 178 -13.62 2.63 -23.63
C GLU A 178 -13.46 1.60 -22.50
N PRO A 179 -13.57 0.30 -22.76
CA PRO A 179 -13.47 -0.70 -21.71
C PRO A 179 -12.06 -0.76 -21.11
N TRP A 180 -11.96 -0.66 -19.78
CA TRP A 180 -10.69 -0.65 -19.06
C TRP A 180 -10.64 -1.69 -17.92
N ALA A 181 -9.42 -1.99 -17.47
CA ALA A 181 -9.15 -2.64 -16.20
C ALA A 181 -8.06 -1.83 -15.49
N LEU A 182 -8.32 -1.41 -14.25
CA LEU A 182 -7.42 -0.58 -13.45
C LEU A 182 -7.21 -1.23 -12.09
N HIS A 183 -5.94 -1.48 -11.76
CA HIS A 183 -5.50 -1.77 -10.40
C HIS A 183 -5.11 -0.45 -9.72
N LEU A 184 -6.05 0.10 -8.96
CA LEU A 184 -5.83 1.28 -8.12
C LEU A 184 -5.37 0.82 -6.73
N SER A 185 -4.06 0.80 -6.52
CA SER A 185 -3.46 0.22 -5.32
C SER A 185 -2.81 1.28 -4.44
N TYR A 186 -3.56 1.78 -3.46
CA TYR A 186 -3.04 2.68 -2.44
C TYR A 186 -1.94 2.02 -1.58
N VAL A 187 -1.04 2.86 -1.05
CA VAL A 187 -0.02 2.47 -0.07
C VAL A 187 -0.60 2.57 1.34
N LYS A 188 -1.23 3.70 1.67
CA LYS A 188 -1.85 3.93 2.98
C LYS A 188 -2.97 2.89 3.23
N PRO A 189 -3.21 2.50 4.50
CA PRO A 189 -2.68 3.08 5.74
C PRO A 189 -1.34 2.48 6.21
N HIS A 190 -0.61 1.78 5.33
CA HIS A 190 0.74 1.29 5.64
C HIS A 190 1.65 2.43 6.12
N TRP A 191 2.59 2.09 7.01
CA TRP A 191 3.57 3.02 7.52
C TRP A 191 4.43 3.64 6.40
N PRO A 192 5.02 4.83 6.61
CA PRO A 192 4.97 5.67 7.82
C PRO A 192 3.55 6.15 8.17
N TYR A 193 3.15 6.00 9.43
CA TYR A 193 1.79 6.35 9.92
C TYR A 193 1.66 7.86 10.15
N LEU A 194 2.00 8.67 9.14
CA LEU A 194 1.90 10.12 9.20
C LEU A 194 0.80 10.58 8.27
N ALA A 195 -0.18 11.32 8.80
CA ALA A 195 -1.30 11.85 8.04
C ALA A 195 -1.22 13.38 7.94
N PRO A 196 -1.71 13.99 6.85
CA PRO A 196 -1.88 15.44 6.79
C PRO A 196 -3.02 15.92 7.70
N ALA A 197 -3.13 17.24 7.89
CA ALA A 197 -4.34 17.83 8.46
C ALA A 197 -5.54 17.68 7.49
N PRO A 198 -6.77 17.46 7.99
CA PRO A 198 -7.13 17.30 9.40
C PRO A 198 -6.95 15.86 9.93
N TYR A 199 -6.69 14.88 9.06
CA TYR A 199 -6.75 13.43 9.37
C TYR A 199 -5.86 12.97 10.52
N HIS A 200 -4.68 13.57 10.74
CA HIS A 200 -3.78 13.23 11.85
C HIS A 200 -4.41 13.32 13.25
N ARG A 201 -5.52 14.06 13.40
CA ARG A 201 -6.16 14.32 14.70
C ARG A 201 -7.68 14.16 14.70
N ARG A 202 -8.24 13.49 13.69
CA ARG A 202 -9.70 13.27 13.63
C ARG A 202 -10.20 12.24 14.65
N TYR A 203 -9.31 11.34 15.06
CA TYR A 203 -9.59 10.33 16.07
C TYR A 203 -8.67 10.50 17.26
N THR A 204 -9.13 10.00 18.39
CA THR A 204 -8.40 9.87 19.65
C THR A 204 -8.30 8.40 20.05
N ALA A 205 -7.55 8.10 21.10
CA ALA A 205 -7.46 6.75 21.63
C ALA A 205 -8.82 6.19 22.11
N ASP A 206 -9.74 7.06 22.52
CA ASP A 206 -11.05 6.67 23.06
C ASP A 206 -12.03 6.25 21.95
N ASP A 207 -11.73 6.60 20.68
CA ASP A 207 -12.49 6.16 19.51
C ASP A 207 -12.07 4.76 19.03
N MET A 208 -10.96 4.22 19.54
CA MET A 208 -10.39 2.95 19.08
C MET A 208 -11.02 1.75 19.77
N LEU A 209 -11.26 0.68 19.01
CA LEU A 209 -11.63 -0.62 19.58
C LEU A 209 -10.55 -1.10 20.57
N PRO A 210 -10.91 -1.81 21.65
CA PRO A 210 -9.91 -2.39 22.56
C PRO A 210 -8.90 -3.28 21.83
N VAL A 211 -7.64 -3.23 22.25
CA VAL A 211 -6.61 -4.16 21.77
C VAL A 211 -6.99 -5.58 22.18
N LYS A 212 -6.98 -6.52 21.25
CA LYS A 212 -7.26 -7.93 21.49
C LYS A 212 -5.98 -8.65 21.92
N LYS A 213 -5.62 -8.53 23.19
CA LYS A 213 -4.51 -9.27 23.80
C LYS A 213 -4.93 -9.86 25.14
N ARG A 214 -4.46 -11.06 25.47
CA ARG A 214 -4.71 -11.71 26.77
C ARG A 214 -3.40 -11.97 27.49
N ALA A 215 -3.37 -11.81 28.82
CA ALA A 215 -2.17 -12.13 29.60
C ALA A 215 -1.73 -13.59 29.42
N SER A 216 -2.70 -14.51 29.31
CA SER A 216 -2.45 -15.94 29.08
C SER A 216 -1.79 -16.28 27.75
N GLU A 217 -1.75 -15.35 26.77
CA GLU A 217 -1.01 -15.55 25.52
C GLU A 217 0.50 -15.51 25.72
N LEU A 218 0.96 -14.98 26.87
CA LEU A 218 2.37 -14.96 27.29
C LEU A 218 2.75 -16.18 28.12
N ASP A 219 1.78 -16.98 28.56
CA ASP A 219 2.01 -18.20 29.33
C ASP A 219 2.44 -19.33 28.38
N ALA A 220 3.76 -19.51 28.23
CA ALA A 220 4.36 -20.54 27.37
C ALA A 220 3.86 -20.51 25.91
N PRO A 221 4.00 -19.38 25.18
CA PRO A 221 3.64 -19.29 23.77
C PRO A 221 4.43 -20.31 22.94
N HIS A 222 3.85 -20.76 21.83
CA HIS A 222 4.58 -21.58 20.85
C HIS A 222 5.89 -20.87 20.47
N PRO A 223 7.05 -21.57 20.38
CA PRO A 223 8.35 -20.91 20.22
C PRO A 223 8.45 -19.95 19.04
N VAL A 224 7.76 -20.23 17.93
CA VAL A 224 7.68 -19.32 16.77
C VAL A 224 6.92 -18.04 17.13
N VAL A 225 5.75 -18.13 17.77
CA VAL A 225 4.99 -16.95 18.21
C VAL A 225 5.80 -16.15 19.23
N ALA A 226 6.45 -16.84 20.17
CA ALA A 226 7.35 -16.23 21.14
C ALA A 226 8.45 -15.40 20.45
N ALA A 227 9.06 -15.93 19.39
CA ALA A 227 10.09 -15.21 18.63
C ALA A 227 9.54 -13.93 17.97
N TYR A 228 8.34 -13.98 17.37
CA TYR A 228 7.69 -12.81 16.79
C TYR A 228 7.28 -11.77 17.85
N MET A 229 6.87 -12.21 19.04
CA MET A 229 6.60 -11.31 20.16
C MET A 229 7.86 -10.56 20.61
N GLN A 230 9.06 -11.13 20.43
CA GLN A 230 10.34 -10.48 20.78
C GLN A 230 10.88 -9.52 19.71
N MET A 231 10.26 -9.43 18.53
CA MET A 231 10.66 -8.47 17.50
C MET A 231 10.45 -7.03 17.98
N GLU A 232 11.26 -6.10 17.48
CA GLU A 232 11.27 -4.69 17.92
C GLU A 232 9.89 -4.05 17.75
N GLU A 233 9.22 -4.37 16.64
CA GLU A 233 7.89 -3.88 16.28
C GLU A 233 6.84 -4.39 17.28
N SER A 234 6.89 -5.67 17.62
CA SER A 234 6.00 -6.27 18.62
C SER A 234 6.24 -5.71 20.02
N GLN A 235 7.48 -5.61 20.46
CA GLN A 235 7.82 -4.99 21.75
C GLN A 235 7.41 -3.50 21.78
N THR A 236 7.50 -2.82 20.64
CA THR A 236 7.07 -1.42 20.51
C THR A 236 5.55 -1.29 20.63
N PHE A 237 4.78 -2.11 19.91
CA PHE A 237 3.31 -2.10 19.94
C PHE A 237 2.71 -2.79 21.17
N ALA A 238 3.49 -3.53 21.96
CA ALA A 238 3.06 -4.02 23.27
C ALA A 238 2.85 -2.88 24.28
N ARG A 239 3.50 -1.72 24.06
CA ARG A 239 3.41 -0.54 24.91
C ARG A 239 2.13 0.26 24.64
N ASP A 240 1.32 0.44 25.68
CA ASP A 240 0.02 1.08 25.55
C ASP A 240 0.13 2.53 25.04
N GLU A 241 1.18 3.28 25.38
CA GLU A 241 1.37 4.65 24.88
C GLU A 241 1.56 4.71 23.36
N VAL A 242 2.21 3.70 22.77
CA VAL A 242 2.42 3.63 21.32
C VAL A 242 1.11 3.33 20.61
N VAL A 243 0.38 2.32 21.08
CA VAL A 243 -0.93 1.93 20.52
C VAL A 243 -1.90 3.12 20.56
N ARG A 244 -1.98 3.80 21.71
CA ARG A 244 -2.86 4.97 21.91
C ARG A 244 -2.50 6.14 21.01
N GLN A 245 -1.27 6.22 20.52
CA GLN A 245 -0.82 7.27 19.61
C GLN A 245 -0.95 6.88 18.13
N VAL A 246 -0.62 5.65 17.76
CA VAL A 246 -0.56 5.20 16.36
C VAL A 246 -1.94 4.85 15.81
N ARG A 247 -2.77 4.10 16.55
CA ARG A 247 -4.06 3.61 16.03
C ARG A 247 -5.03 4.73 15.62
N PRO A 248 -5.15 5.87 16.35
CA PRO A 248 -5.99 6.97 15.90
C PRO A 248 -5.53 7.59 14.58
N VAL A 249 -4.22 7.71 14.36
CA VAL A 249 -3.66 8.22 13.10
C VAL A 249 -3.86 7.22 11.97
N TYR A 250 -3.70 5.93 12.25
CA TYR A 250 -4.04 4.85 11.31
C TYR A 250 -5.50 4.93 10.85
N MET A 251 -6.44 5.16 11.79
CA MET A 251 -7.85 5.39 11.46
C MET A 251 -8.06 6.68 10.66
N GLY A 252 -7.32 7.74 10.96
CA GLY A 252 -7.32 8.98 10.16
C GLY A 252 -6.89 8.74 8.71
N LEU A 253 -5.87 7.91 8.47
CA LEU A 253 -5.45 7.51 7.12
C LEU A 253 -6.51 6.68 6.41
N ILE A 254 -7.26 5.82 7.13
CA ILE A 254 -8.40 5.10 6.58
C ILE A 254 -9.54 6.06 6.19
N GLU A 255 -9.87 7.03 7.04
CA GLU A 255 -10.88 8.05 6.70
C GLU A 255 -10.44 8.87 5.46
N GLN A 256 -9.16 9.18 5.35
CA GLN A 256 -8.62 9.83 4.15
C GLN A 256 -8.81 8.96 2.90
N LEU A 257 -8.54 7.65 2.99
CA LEU A 257 -8.78 6.72 1.88
C LEU A 257 -10.26 6.67 1.50
N ASP A 258 -11.16 6.59 2.47
CA ASP A 258 -12.61 6.59 2.24
C ASP A 258 -13.05 7.85 1.47
N HIS A 259 -12.58 9.03 1.90
CA HIS A 259 -12.84 10.28 1.18
C HIS A 259 -12.40 10.22 -0.29
N HIS A 260 -11.18 9.76 -0.55
CA HIS A 260 -10.61 9.72 -1.90
C HIS A 260 -11.20 8.61 -2.77
N ILE A 261 -11.56 7.46 -2.20
CA ILE A 261 -12.37 6.44 -2.88
C ILE A 261 -13.72 7.05 -3.27
N GLY A 262 -14.36 7.81 -2.37
CA GLY A 262 -15.58 8.57 -2.67
C GLY A 262 -15.43 9.46 -3.91
N ARG A 263 -14.28 10.14 -4.08
CA ARG A 263 -13.99 10.92 -5.30
C ARG A 263 -13.95 10.07 -6.56
N VAL A 264 -13.36 8.87 -6.50
CA VAL A 264 -13.34 7.93 -7.65
C VAL A 264 -14.77 7.47 -7.99
N ILE A 265 -15.55 7.08 -6.98
CA ILE A 265 -16.95 6.69 -7.17
C ILE A 265 -17.77 7.83 -7.78
N GLN A 266 -17.61 9.06 -7.28
CA GLN A 266 -18.29 10.23 -7.81
C GLN A 266 -17.91 10.49 -9.28
N ALA A 267 -16.64 10.38 -9.64
CA ALA A 267 -16.21 10.55 -11.03
C ALA A 267 -16.80 9.48 -11.96
N LEU A 268 -16.93 8.23 -11.50
CA LEU A 268 -17.61 7.18 -12.25
C LEU A 268 -19.12 7.47 -12.39
N GLN A 269 -19.76 8.02 -11.36
CA GLN A 269 -21.17 8.42 -11.40
C GLN A 269 -21.39 9.57 -12.39
N ASP A 270 -20.62 10.65 -12.26
CA ASP A 270 -20.74 11.86 -13.07
C ASP A 270 -20.49 11.60 -14.55
N SER A 271 -19.60 10.64 -14.87
CA SER A 271 -19.31 10.21 -16.24
C SER A 271 -20.23 9.09 -16.76
N GLY A 272 -21.19 8.62 -15.95
CA GLY A 272 -22.09 7.52 -16.31
C GLY A 272 -21.42 6.13 -16.39
N GLN A 273 -20.17 6.00 -15.98
CA GLN A 273 -19.40 4.75 -16.02
C GLN A 273 -19.75 3.79 -14.87
N LEU A 274 -20.31 4.28 -13.75
CA LEU A 274 -20.50 3.46 -12.54
C LEU A 274 -21.35 2.21 -12.80
N GLU A 275 -22.45 2.33 -13.56
CA GLU A 275 -23.38 1.23 -13.87
C GLU A 275 -22.71 0.09 -14.68
N HIS A 276 -21.59 0.39 -15.33
CA HIS A 276 -20.84 -0.56 -16.16
C HIS A 276 -19.47 -0.92 -15.59
N THR A 277 -19.20 -0.52 -14.34
CA THR A 277 -17.90 -0.76 -13.68
C THR A 277 -18.04 -1.78 -12.56
N LEU A 278 -17.38 -2.93 -12.70
CA LEU A 278 -17.17 -3.84 -11.56
C LEU A 278 -16.08 -3.27 -10.67
N ILE A 279 -16.42 -2.97 -9.41
CA ILE A 279 -15.48 -2.50 -8.40
C ILE A 279 -15.20 -3.61 -7.40
N VAL A 280 -13.92 -3.93 -7.22
CA VAL A 280 -13.43 -4.84 -6.19
C VAL A 280 -12.59 -4.03 -5.21
N PHE A 281 -12.99 -4.03 -3.94
CA PHE A 281 -12.26 -3.40 -2.85
C PHE A 281 -11.75 -4.47 -1.88
N THR A 282 -10.44 -4.47 -1.61
CA THR A 282 -9.77 -5.45 -0.75
C THR A 282 -8.47 -4.86 -0.19
N ASN A 283 -7.81 -5.60 0.70
CA ASN A 283 -6.44 -5.35 1.16
C ASN A 283 -5.51 -6.53 0.77
N ASP A 284 -4.20 -6.32 0.91
CA ASP A 284 -3.19 -7.37 0.79
C ASP A 284 -2.88 -8.06 2.12
N HIS A 285 -3.18 -7.42 3.25
CA HIS A 285 -3.16 -7.99 4.60
C HIS A 285 -3.73 -6.97 5.61
N GLY A 286 -3.79 -7.36 6.89
CA GLY A 286 -4.08 -6.46 8.02
C GLY A 286 -2.83 -5.85 8.67
N ASP A 287 -2.98 -5.38 9.91
CA ASP A 287 -1.91 -4.94 10.80
C ASP A 287 -2.36 -5.33 12.22
N TYR A 288 -1.49 -5.96 13.00
CA TYR A 288 -1.79 -6.36 14.37
C TYR A 288 -2.04 -5.15 15.26
N GLY A 289 -1.31 -4.05 15.06
CA GLY A 289 -1.52 -2.81 15.83
C GLY A 289 -1.50 -2.98 17.36
N GLY A 290 -0.81 -4.01 17.87
CA GLY A 290 -0.75 -4.40 19.28
C GLY A 290 -1.62 -5.60 19.68
N ASP A 291 -2.53 -6.06 18.81
CA ASP A 291 -3.31 -7.28 19.04
C ASP A 291 -2.36 -8.49 19.17
N HIS A 292 -2.72 -9.44 20.03
CA HIS A 292 -1.93 -10.63 20.35
C HIS A 292 -0.49 -10.36 20.83
N HIS A 293 -0.23 -9.16 21.35
CA HIS A 293 1.12 -8.67 21.71
C HIS A 293 2.08 -8.60 20.52
N LEU A 294 1.53 -8.42 19.30
CA LEU A 294 2.27 -8.35 18.05
C LEU A 294 2.15 -6.96 17.42
N GLY A 295 3.21 -6.55 16.74
CA GLY A 295 3.19 -5.44 15.79
C GLY A 295 3.19 -5.97 14.35
N GLU A 296 3.19 -5.07 13.38
CA GLU A 296 3.29 -5.41 11.95
C GLU A 296 2.20 -6.39 11.49
N LYS A 297 2.50 -7.22 10.51
CA LYS A 297 1.71 -8.27 9.89
C LYS A 297 2.70 -9.38 9.58
N ASP A 298 2.36 -10.65 9.77
CA ASP A 298 3.22 -11.79 9.37
C ASP A 298 2.52 -13.14 9.65
N LEU A 299 1.92 -13.25 10.84
CA LEU A 299 1.30 -14.47 11.35
C LEU A 299 -0.20 -14.59 11.00
N PHE A 300 -0.83 -15.71 11.37
CA PHE A 300 -2.10 -16.20 10.82
C PHE A 300 -3.37 -15.98 11.68
N HIS A 301 -3.40 -14.98 12.57
CA HIS A 301 -4.59 -14.74 13.41
C HIS A 301 -5.81 -14.25 12.61
#